data_AF-A0A1W9MME5-F1
#
_entry.id   AF-A0A1W9MME5-F1
#
_cell.length_a   1.000
_cell.length_b   1.000
_cell.length_c   1.000
_cell.angle_alpha   90.00
_cell.angle_beta   90.00
_cell.angle_gamma   90.00
#
_symmetry.space_group_name_H-M   'P 1'
#
loop_
_entity.id
_entity.type
_entity.pdbx_description
1 polymer ?
#
loop_
_entity_poly.entity_id
_entity_poly.type
_entity_poly.pdbx_seq_one_letter_code
_entity_poly.pdbx_strand_id
1 'polypeptide(L)'
;MPLAIAEVVEVVGRTGIYGEVIQVMCKILAGKEANNILRRNIRTPVRVGDIITLKETERESRPIESAERKLMKLKNKNKRKAR
;
A
#
# COMPACT_ATOMS: atom_id res chain seq x y z
N MET A 1 -8.85 -17.56 -14.23
CA MET A 1 -8.36 -16.59 -13.22
C MET A 1 -8.80 -15.21 -13.65
N PRO A 2 -9.80 -14.58 -13.01
CA PRO A 2 -10.18 -13.23 -13.38
C PRO A 2 -9.11 -12.27 -12.85
N LEU A 3 -8.34 -11.73 -13.79
CA LEU A 3 -7.42 -10.65 -13.52
C LEU A 3 -8.25 -9.36 -13.37
N ALA A 4 -8.29 -8.78 -12.17
CA ALA A 4 -9.06 -7.57 -11.93
C ALA A 4 -8.38 -6.39 -12.62
N ILE A 5 -9.14 -5.62 -13.40
CA ILE A 5 -8.64 -4.43 -14.10
C ILE A 5 -8.86 -3.22 -13.19
N ALA A 6 -7.83 -2.40 -13.04
CA ALA A 6 -7.87 -1.17 -12.25
C ALA A 6 -7.24 0.00 -13.01
N GLU A 7 -7.74 1.21 -12.76
CA GLU A 7 -7.24 2.46 -13.32
C GLU A 7 -6.43 3.22 -12.27
N VAL A 8 -5.26 3.74 -12.62
CA VAL A 8 -4.44 4.55 -11.72
C VAL A 8 -5.06 5.93 -11.56
N VAL A 9 -5.45 6.27 -10.33
CA VAL A 9 -6.03 7.58 -9.99
C VAL A 9 -4.95 8.55 -9.54
N GLU A 10 -4.01 8.09 -8.71
CA GLU A 10 -3.00 8.94 -8.13
C GLU A 10 -1.70 8.18 -7.87
N VAL A 11 -0.57 8.87 -8.00
CA VAL A 11 0.76 8.36 -7.65
C VAL A 11 1.16 8.96 -6.31
N VAL A 12 1.29 8.13 -5.28
CA VAL A 12 1.61 8.56 -3.90
C VAL A 12 3.08 8.99 -3.80
N GLY A 13 3.98 8.22 -4.40
CA GLY A 13 5.42 8.50 -4.37
C GLY A 13 6.29 7.25 -4.54
N ARG A 14 7.61 7.43 -4.47
CA ARG A 14 8.58 6.34 -4.50
C ARG A 14 8.91 5.88 -3.08
N THR A 15 8.86 4.58 -2.85
CA THR A 15 9.10 3.91 -1.57
C THR A 15 10.18 2.83 -1.75
N GLY A 16 10.91 2.51 -0.68
CA GLY A 16 11.97 1.49 -0.66
C GLY A 16 13.37 2.08 -0.49
N ILE A 17 14.33 1.25 -0.05
CA ILE A 17 15.69 1.68 0.33
C ILE A 17 16.42 2.37 -0.84
N TYR A 18 16.14 1.94 -2.08
CA TYR A 18 16.73 2.49 -3.30
C TYR A 18 15.72 3.27 -4.18
N GLY A 19 14.49 3.48 -3.72
CA GLY A 19 13.45 4.18 -4.50
C GLY A 19 12.95 3.43 -5.75
N GLU A 20 13.18 2.12 -5.84
CA GLU A 20 12.79 1.28 -7.00
C GLU A 20 11.28 1.01 -7.10
N VAL A 21 10.53 1.29 -6.05
CA VAL A 21 9.11 0.96 -5.97
C VAL A 21 8.32 2.24 -5.92
N ILE A 22 7.28 2.34 -6.74
CA ILE A 22 6.32 3.44 -6.75
C ILE A 22 5.04 2.94 -6.10
N GLN A 23 4.57 3.65 -5.09
CA GLN A 23 3.28 3.40 -4.49
C GLN A 23 2.22 4.22 -5.24
N VAL A 24 1.19 3.55 -5.74
CA VAL A 24 0.09 4.17 -6.48
C VAL A 24 -1.26 3.81 -5.89
N MET A 25 -2.23 4.69 -6.08
CA MET A 25 -3.65 4.48 -5.79
C MET A 25 -4.36 4.18 -7.10
N CYS A 26 -5.02 3.03 -7.14
CA CYS A 26 -5.72 2.54 -8.31
C CYS A 26 -7.16 2.16 -7.94
N LYS A 27 -8.09 2.42 -8.83
CA LYS A 27 -9.52 2.18 -8.68
C LYS A 27 -9.93 0.99 -9.53
N ILE A 28 -10.60 0.01 -8.93
CA ILE A 28 -11.05 -1.18 -9.67
C ILE A 28 -12.18 -0.80 -10.64
N LEU A 29 -12.03 -1.18 -11.91
CA LEU A 29 -13.02 -0.96 -12.96
C LEU A 29 -14.01 -2.14 -13.11
N ALA A 30 -13.56 -3.36 -12.80
CA ALA A 30 -14.37 -4.57 -13.02
C ALA A 30 -14.37 -5.51 -11.82
N GLY A 31 -15.54 -6.09 -11.50
CA GLY A 31 -15.72 -7.14 -10.48
C GLY A 31 -16.63 -6.74 -9.31
N LYS A 32 -16.67 -7.59 -8.28
CA LYS A 32 -17.49 -7.39 -7.06
C LYS A 32 -17.10 -6.13 -6.25
N GLU A 33 -15.90 -5.62 -6.43
CA GLU A 33 -15.35 -4.46 -5.71
C GLU A 33 -15.21 -3.22 -6.61
N ALA A 34 -16.08 -3.08 -7.62
CA ALA A 34 -16.06 -1.93 -8.52
C ALA A 34 -16.12 -0.61 -7.73
N ASN A 35 -15.26 0.35 -8.09
CA ASN A 35 -15.03 1.62 -7.41
C ASN A 35 -14.22 1.59 -6.09
N ASN A 36 -13.75 0.43 -5.61
CA ASN A 36 -12.86 0.42 -4.46
C ASN A 36 -11.46 0.95 -4.84
N ILE A 37 -10.86 1.77 -3.96
CA ILE A 37 -9.54 2.37 -4.17
C ILE A 37 -8.50 1.56 -3.40
N LEU A 38 -7.56 0.98 -4.12
CA LEU A 38 -6.49 0.14 -3.57
C LEU A 38 -5.13 0.81 -3.76
N ARG A 39 -4.25 0.63 -2.77
CA ARG A 39 -2.83 0.99 -2.91
C ARG A 39 -2.03 -0.19 -3.44
N ARG A 40 -1.20 0.04 -4.46
CA ARG A 40 -0.34 -0.99 -5.06
C ARG A 40 1.08 -0.48 -5.25
N ASN A 41 2.02 -1.40 -5.10
CA ASN A 41 3.44 -1.17 -5.32
C ASN A 41 3.78 -1.62 -6.74
N ILE A 42 4.33 -0.71 -7.53
CA ILE A 42 4.68 -0.93 -8.92
C ILE A 42 6.17 -0.59 -9.08
N ARG A 43 6.95 -1.48 -9.71
CA ARG A 43 8.39 -1.24 -9.95
C ARG A 43 8.65 -0.44 -11.22
N THR A 44 7.64 -0.28 -12.07
CA THR A 44 7.71 0.46 -13.32
C THR A 44 7.21 1.90 -13.14
N PRO A 45 7.72 2.86 -13.94
CA PRO A 45 7.09 4.17 -14.01
C PRO A 45 5.67 4.02 -14.55
N VAL A 46 4.73 4.67 -13.89
CA VAL A 46 3.30 4.68 -14.23
C VAL A 46 2.76 6.09 -14.10
N ARG A 47 1.69 6.40 -14.83
CA ARG A 47 1.05 7.70 -14.86
C ARG A 47 -0.41 7.60 -14.44
N VAL A 48 -0.99 8.75 -14.08
CA VAL A 48 -2.43 8.85 -13.83
C VAL A 48 -3.19 8.51 -15.11
N GLY A 49 -4.22 7.68 -15.00
CA GLY A 49 -5.01 7.18 -16.11
C GLY A 49 -4.51 5.86 -16.73
N ASP A 50 -3.37 5.32 -16.28
CA ASP A 50 -2.91 4.01 -16.75
C ASP A 50 -3.84 2.89 -16.25
N ILE A 51 -4.06 1.88 -17.10
CA ILE A 51 -4.83 0.68 -16.75
C ILE A 51 -3.85 -0.42 -16.36
N ILE A 52 -4.02 -0.96 -15.16
CA ILE A 52 -3.20 -2.03 -14.61
C ILE A 52 -4.04 -3.25 -14.28
N THR A 53 -3.37 -4.40 -14.32
CA THR A 53 -3.96 -5.69 -14.07
C THR A 53 -3.52 -6.20 -12.71
N LEU A 54 -4.48 -6.46 -11.81
CA LEU A 54 -4.25 -6.94 -10.46
C LEU A 54 -4.48 -8.46 -10.39
N LYS A 55 -3.50 -9.20 -9.85
CA LYS A 55 -3.64 -10.64 -9.58
C LYS A 55 -4.52 -10.94 -8.35
N GLU A 56 -4.49 -10.08 -7.33
CA GLU A 56 -5.26 -10.23 -6.08
C GLU A 56 -5.69 -8.85 -5.56
N THR A 57 -6.99 -8.60 -5.36
CA THR A 57 -7.50 -7.33 -4.80
C THR A 57 -7.27 -7.20 -3.29
N GLU A 58 -7.18 -8.31 -2.55
CA GLU A 58 -7.18 -8.32 -1.07
C GLU A 58 -5.88 -7.85 -0.38
N ARG A 59 -4.77 -7.67 -1.12
CA ARG A 59 -3.48 -7.32 -0.52
C ARG A 59 -3.28 -5.81 -0.29
N GLU A 60 -3.94 -5.24 0.72
CA GLU A 60 -3.62 -3.88 1.15
C GLU A 60 -2.20 -3.80 1.72
N SER A 61 -1.39 -2.90 1.16
CA SER A 61 -0.06 -2.63 1.67
C SER A 61 -0.19 -1.86 2.99
N ARG A 62 0.35 -2.43 4.08
CA ARG A 62 0.33 -1.79 5.39
C ARG A 62 1.01 -0.42 5.33
N PRO A 63 0.43 0.63 5.94
CA PRO A 63 1.07 1.93 6.03
C PRO A 63 2.38 1.85 6.82
N ILE A 64 3.30 2.78 6.55
CA ILE A 64 4.59 2.90 7.22
C ILE A 64 4.31 3.27 8.68
N GLU A 65 4.31 2.29 9.59
CA GLU A 65 4.25 2.56 11.02
C GLU A 65 5.62 3.08 11.44
N SER A 66 5.71 4.40 11.68
CA SER A 66 6.92 5.06 12.14
C SER A 66 7.45 4.37 13.41
N ALA A 67 8.75 4.08 13.40
CA ALA A 67 9.45 3.31 14.44
C ALA A 67 9.27 3.87 15.87
N GLU A 68 8.85 5.13 15.99
CA GLU A 68 8.57 5.82 17.25
C GLU A 68 7.46 5.16 18.08
N ARG A 69 6.41 4.61 17.44
CA ARG A 69 5.29 3.96 18.15
C ARG A 69 5.68 2.63 18.80
N LYS A 70 6.71 1.94 18.27
CA LYS A 70 7.27 0.71 18.86
C LYS A 70 8.06 1.01 20.14
N LEU A 71 8.85 2.08 20.14
CA LEU A 71 9.69 2.46 21.28
C LEU A 71 8.83 2.86 22.50
N MET A 72 7.72 3.57 22.28
CA MET A 72 6.80 3.96 23.36
C MET A 72 6.11 2.74 24.02
N LYS A 73 5.74 1.72 23.23
CA LYS A 73 5.20 0.45 23.74
C LYS A 73 6.24 -0.32 24.56
N LEU A 74 7.51 -0.28 24.16
CA LEU A 74 8.60 -0.96 24.87
C LEU A 74 8.91 -0.29 26.23
N LYS A 75 8.95 1.04 26.27
CA LYS A 75 9.16 1.81 27.51
C LYS A 75 8.08 1.53 28.56
N ASN A 76 6.81 1.42 28.13
CA ASN A 76 5.71 1.10 29.04
C ASN A 76 5.74 -0.34 29.59
N LYS A 77 6.27 -1.31 28.82
CA LYS A 77 6.41 -2.70 29.28
C LYS A 77 7.49 -2.84 30.36
N ASN A 78 8.62 -2.13 30.20
CA ASN A 78 9.69 -2.14 31.20
C ASN A 78 9.28 -1.43 32.50
N LYS A 79 8.49 -0.36 32.43
CA LYS A 79 8.01 0.36 33.64
C LYS A 79 7.08 -0.47 34.52
N ARG A 80 6.36 -1.46 33.95
CA ARG A 80 5.50 -2.40 34.69
C ARG A 80 6.25 -3.56 35.33
N LYS A 81 7.42 -3.93 34.80
CA LYS A 81 8.28 -5.00 35.36
C LYS A 81 9.20 -4.53 36.49
N ALA A 82 9.30 -3.21 36.69
CA ALA A 82 10.06 -2.60 37.78
C ALA A 82 9.22 -2.34 39.04
N ARG A 83 8.00 -2.90 39.11
CA ARG A 83 7.17 -2.98 40.33
C ARG A 83 7.16 -4.41 40.82
#